data_AF-A0A947V8B3-F1
#
_entry.id   AF-A0A947V8B3-F1
#
_cell.length_a   1.000
_cell.length_b   1.000
_cell.length_c   1.000
_cell.angle_alpha   90.00
_cell.angle_beta   90.00
_cell.angle_gamma   90.00
#
_symmetry.space_group_name_H-M   'P 1'
#
loop_
_entity.id
_entity.type
_entity.pdbx_description
1 polymer ?
#
loop_
_entity_poly.entity_id
_entity_poly.type
_entity_poly.pdbx_seq_one_letter_code
_entity_poly.pdbx_strand_id
1 'polypeptide(L)'
;MRTGCMLLGVLALSTSAWAADERYQALPLAGAEGSQGGGRAFILDTRDGHVWVWSENELLTAPDGSRRYGAGFIYQGKLRPGTRPGELIEPQAR
;
A
#
# COMPACT_ATOMS: atom_id res chain seq x y z
N MET A 1 -9.46 39.44 -24.82
CA MET A 1 -9.19 38.07 -25.31
C MET A 1 -7.91 37.44 -24.74
N ARG A 2 -7.43 37.81 -23.53
CA ARG A 2 -6.19 37.23 -22.94
C ARG A 2 -6.41 36.42 -21.67
N THR A 3 -7.52 36.63 -20.96
CA THR A 3 -7.88 35.92 -19.74
C THR A 3 -8.45 34.51 -19.99
N GLY A 4 -9.10 34.29 -21.14
CA GLY A 4 -9.65 32.97 -21.50
C GLY A 4 -8.57 31.89 -21.70
N CYS A 5 -7.42 32.24 -22.28
CA CYS A 5 -6.33 31.28 -22.51
C CYS A 5 -5.61 30.86 -21.21
N MET A 6 -5.57 31.71 -20.19
CA MET A 6 -4.96 31.34 -18.91
C MET A 6 -5.78 30.30 -18.14
N LEU A 7 -7.12 30.40 -18.19
CA LEU A 7 -8.01 29.43 -17.53
C LEU A 7 -7.94 28.04 -18.18
N LEU A 8 -7.81 27.96 -19.50
CA LEU A 8 -7.60 26.68 -20.20
C LEU A 8 -6.23 26.04 -19.86
N GLY A 9 -5.19 26.85 -19.67
CA GLY A 9 -3.86 26.36 -19.30
C GLY A 9 -3.81 25.70 -17.91
N VAL A 10 -4.56 26.23 -16.95
CA VAL A 10 -4.62 25.65 -15.58
C VAL A 10 -5.43 24.35 -15.55
N LEU A 11 -6.50 24.23 -16.36
CA LEU A 11 -7.29 23.00 -16.50
C LEU A 11 -6.53 21.89 -17.25
N ALA A 12 -5.59 22.23 -18.12
CA ALA A 12 -4.77 21.25 -18.83
C ALA A 12 -3.66 20.63 -17.96
N LEU A 13 -3.29 21.26 -16.84
CA LEU A 13 -2.27 20.74 -15.91
C LEU A 13 -2.83 19.74 -14.89
N SER A 14 -4.15 19.49 -14.85
CA SER A 14 -4.75 18.51 -13.95
C SER A 14 -4.76 17.08 -14.52
N THR A 15 -4.25 16.86 -15.72
CA THR A 15 -4.15 15.54 -16.34
C THR A 15 -2.96 14.77 -15.75
N SER A 16 -3.20 14.04 -14.65
CA SER A 16 -2.68 12.69 -14.36
C SER A 16 -2.46 12.42 -12.86
N ALA A 17 -3.52 12.57 -12.05
CA ALA A 17 -3.74 11.62 -10.97
C ALA A 17 -4.66 10.53 -11.51
N TRP A 18 -4.25 9.85 -12.59
CA TRP A 18 -4.82 8.56 -12.92
C TRP A 18 -4.34 7.62 -11.83
N ALA A 19 -5.15 7.45 -10.78
CA ALA A 19 -5.11 6.23 -10.02
C ALA A 19 -5.31 5.14 -11.07
N ALA A 20 -4.23 4.44 -11.43
CA ALA A 20 -4.34 3.28 -12.29
C ALA A 20 -5.44 2.40 -11.67
N ASP A 21 -6.38 1.91 -12.47
CA ASP A 21 -7.43 0.98 -12.03
C ASP A 21 -6.82 -0.41 -11.76
N GLU A 22 -5.71 -0.40 -11.05
CA GLU A 22 -4.97 -1.56 -10.61
C GLU A 22 -5.62 -2.02 -9.31
N ARG A 23 -6.07 -3.28 -9.33
CA ARG A 23 -6.68 -3.90 -8.15
C ARG A 23 -5.73 -3.89 -6.96
N TYR A 24 -4.44 -4.00 -7.18
CA TYR A 24 -3.44 -4.06 -6.12
C TYR A 24 -2.47 -2.89 -6.23
N GLN A 25 -2.44 -2.05 -5.21
CA GLN A 25 -1.49 -0.95 -5.11
C GLN A 25 -0.39 -1.30 -4.10
N ALA A 26 0.87 -1.17 -4.50
CA ALA A 26 2.02 -1.38 -3.64
C ALA A 26 2.65 -0.04 -3.23
N LEU A 27 2.81 0.17 -1.93
CA LEU A 27 3.40 1.36 -1.32
C LEU A 27 4.67 0.95 -0.57
N PRO A 28 5.85 1.50 -0.90
CA PRO A 28 7.08 1.16 -0.18
C PRO A 28 6.96 1.60 1.28
N LEU A 29 7.38 0.74 2.21
CA LEU A 29 7.41 1.08 3.64
C LEU A 29 8.78 1.68 4.00
N ALA A 30 8.78 2.76 4.77
CA ALA A 30 10.01 3.41 5.24
C ALA A 30 10.91 2.42 6.00
N GLY A 31 12.20 2.46 5.72
CA GLY A 31 13.18 1.45 6.13
C GLY A 31 13.55 0.44 5.03
N ALA A 32 12.88 0.46 3.87
CA ALA A 32 13.25 -0.39 2.73
C ALA A 32 14.57 0.01 2.06
N GLU A 33 14.94 1.30 2.06
CA GLU A 33 16.27 1.76 1.62
C GLU A 33 17.17 2.00 2.83
N GLY A 34 18.29 1.27 2.90
CA GLY A 34 19.37 1.52 3.87
C GLY A 34 19.20 0.91 5.26
N SER A 35 18.11 0.19 5.57
CA SER A 35 18.06 -0.64 6.79
C SER A 35 18.55 -2.06 6.50
N GLN A 36 19.16 -2.72 7.48
CA GLN A 36 19.56 -4.14 7.42
C GLN A 36 18.38 -5.13 7.16
N GLY A 37 17.15 -4.64 7.00
CA GLY A 37 15.91 -5.41 6.98
C GLY A 37 15.36 -5.83 5.61
N GLY A 38 16.00 -5.45 4.49
CA GLY A 38 15.52 -5.79 3.14
C GLY A 38 14.28 -4.99 2.70
N GLY A 39 13.89 -5.16 1.42
CA GLY A 39 12.76 -4.42 0.85
C GLY A 39 11.43 -4.76 1.52
N ARG A 40 10.57 -3.75 1.74
CA ARG A 40 9.24 -3.93 2.32
C ARG A 40 8.21 -3.07 1.59
N ALA A 41 7.02 -3.63 1.38
CA ALA A 41 5.91 -2.93 0.74
C ALA A 41 4.59 -3.24 1.45
N PHE A 42 3.75 -2.22 1.58
CA PHE A 42 2.34 -2.36 1.94
C PHE A 42 1.52 -2.55 0.67
N ILE A 43 0.64 -3.53 0.66
CA ILE A 43 -0.18 -3.87 -0.50
C ILE A 43 -1.64 -3.68 -0.14
N LEU A 44 -2.35 -2.90 -0.95
CA LEU A 44 -3.77 -2.61 -0.83
C LEU A 44 -4.54 -3.22 -2.00
N ASP A 45 -5.52 -4.08 -1.72
CA ASP A 45 -6.60 -4.39 -2.65
C ASP A 45 -7.56 -3.20 -2.69
N THR A 46 -7.53 -2.44 -3.79
CA THR A 46 -8.33 -1.23 -3.99
C THR A 46 -9.82 -1.53 -4.22
N ARG A 47 -10.19 -2.79 -4.50
CA ARG A 47 -11.58 -3.23 -4.70
C ARG A 47 -12.21 -3.69 -3.40
N ASP A 48 -11.53 -4.59 -2.71
CA ASP A 48 -12.08 -5.26 -1.53
C ASP A 48 -11.53 -4.72 -0.21
N GLY A 49 -10.52 -3.85 -0.24
CA GLY A 49 -9.89 -3.24 0.94
C GLY A 49 -8.96 -4.18 1.71
N HIS A 50 -8.67 -5.38 1.21
CA HIS A 50 -7.73 -6.30 1.84
C HIS A 50 -6.31 -5.74 1.82
N VAL A 51 -5.54 -5.99 2.89
CA VAL A 51 -4.21 -5.43 3.05
C VAL A 51 -3.20 -6.49 3.48
N TRP A 52 -1.99 -6.36 2.91
CA TRP A 52 -0.84 -7.21 3.25
C TRP A 52 0.40 -6.35 3.45
N VAL A 53 1.38 -6.93 4.15
CA VAL A 53 2.77 -6.47 4.09
C VAL A 53 3.58 -7.54 3.36
N TRP A 54 4.26 -7.14 2.30
CA TRP A 54 5.33 -7.91 1.70
C TRP A 54 6.67 -7.52 2.34
N SER A 55 7.50 -8.53 2.60
CA SER A 55 8.85 -8.37 3.12
C SER A 55 9.78 -9.33 2.39
N GLU A 56 10.92 -8.84 1.94
CA GLU A 56 11.97 -9.65 1.31
C GLU A 56 12.66 -10.60 2.31
N ASN A 57 12.64 -10.24 3.59
CA ASN A 57 13.36 -10.93 4.66
C ASN A 57 12.44 -11.36 5.80
N GLU A 58 11.42 -12.16 5.48
CA GLU A 58 10.48 -12.70 6.47
C GLU A 58 10.91 -14.07 6.97
N LEU A 59 10.67 -14.37 8.26
CA LEU A 59 11.02 -15.66 8.86
C LEU A 59 9.92 -16.69 8.59
N LEU A 60 10.08 -17.45 7.51
CA LEU A 60 9.13 -18.43 7.02
C LEU A 60 9.37 -19.81 7.64
N THR A 61 8.29 -20.57 7.83
CA THR A 61 8.36 -21.99 8.22
C THR A 61 8.23 -22.84 6.96
N ALA A 62 9.24 -23.66 6.67
CA ALA A 62 9.22 -24.60 5.55
C ALA A 62 8.33 -25.83 5.86
N PRO A 63 7.92 -26.61 4.85
CA PRO A 63 7.09 -27.80 5.07
C PRO A 63 7.70 -28.85 6.00
N ASP A 64 9.02 -28.85 6.12
CA ASP A 64 9.79 -29.73 7.02
C ASP A 64 9.88 -29.19 8.46
N GLY A 65 9.25 -28.05 8.77
CA GLY A 65 9.28 -27.39 10.07
C GLY A 65 10.52 -26.55 10.33
N SER A 66 11.48 -26.51 9.41
CA SER A 66 12.65 -25.63 9.52
C SER A 66 12.25 -24.16 9.32
N ARG A 67 13.02 -23.23 9.90
CA ARG A 67 12.81 -21.79 9.74
C ARG A 67 13.88 -21.22 8.82
N ARG A 68 13.46 -20.43 7.83
CA ARG A 68 14.37 -19.73 6.91
C ARG A 68 13.88 -18.32 6.61
N TYR A 69 14.81 -17.44 6.31
CA TYR A 69 14.49 -16.11 5.81
C TYR A 69 14.18 -16.14 4.31
N GLY A 70 13.19 -15.36 3.87
CA GLY A 70 12.87 -15.19 2.46
C GLY A 70 11.66 -14.28 2.22
N ALA A 71 11.30 -14.09 0.96
CA ALA A 71 10.21 -13.21 0.58
C ALA A 71 8.85 -13.77 1.04
N GLY A 72 8.10 -12.98 1.81
CA GLY A 72 6.82 -13.38 2.41
C GLY A 72 5.75 -12.30 2.33
N PHE A 73 4.49 -12.72 2.25
CA PHE A 73 3.32 -11.87 2.37
C PHE A 73 2.59 -12.16 3.68
N ILE A 74 2.37 -11.14 4.49
CA ILE A 74 1.65 -11.22 5.76
C ILE A 74 0.31 -10.50 5.60
N TYR A 75 -0.79 -11.24 5.76
CA TYR A 75 -2.12 -10.64 5.72
C TYR A 75 -2.38 -9.85 7.00
N GLN A 76 -2.73 -8.56 6.85
CA GLN A 76 -2.96 -7.65 7.97
C GLN A 76 -4.46 -7.45 8.26
N GLY A 77 -5.33 -7.82 7.32
CA GLY A 77 -6.77 -7.68 7.48
C GLY A 77 -7.42 -6.93 6.33
N LYS A 78 -8.56 -6.31 6.60
CA LYS A 78 -9.36 -5.56 5.63
C LYS A 78 -9.62 -4.17 6.17
N LEU A 79 -9.35 -3.15 5.35
CA LEU A 79 -9.71 -1.78 5.65
C LEU A 79 -11.24 -1.67 5.74
N ARG A 80 -11.69 -0.97 6.77
CA ARG A 80 -13.09 -0.56 6.92
C ARG A 80 -13.16 0.95 6.74
N PRO A 81 -14.17 1.50 6.03
CA PRO A 81 -14.39 2.93 6.01
C PRO A 81 -14.46 3.49 7.44
N GLY A 82 -13.57 4.43 7.75
CA GLY A 82 -13.63 5.21 8.97
C GLY A 82 -14.57 6.40 8.80
N THR A 83 -15.02 6.96 9.91
CA THR A 83 -15.77 8.23 9.92
C THR A 83 -14.84 9.43 9.92
N ARG A 84 -13.57 9.25 10.34
CA ARG A 84 -12.57 10.32 10.46
C ARG A 84 -11.17 9.81 10.11
N PRO A 85 -10.29 10.64 9.52
CA PRO A 85 -8.87 10.31 9.41
C PRO A 85 -8.24 10.01 10.77
N GLY A 86 -7.45 8.94 10.87
CA GLY A 86 -6.79 8.55 12.12
C GLY A 86 -7.68 7.83 13.14
N GLU A 87 -8.93 7.52 12.79
CA GLU A 87 -9.79 6.67 13.62
C GLU A 87 -9.17 5.26 13.73
N LEU A 88 -8.80 4.86 14.94
CA LEU A 88 -8.38 3.48 15.22
C LEU A 88 -9.64 2.63 15.37
N ILE A 89 -9.90 1.78 14.39
CA ILE A 89 -10.98 0.81 14.45
C ILE A 89 -10.47 -0.35 15.29
N GLU A 90 -11.15 -0.64 16.41
CA GLU A 90 -10.74 -1.68 17.36
C GLU A 90 -10.34 -2.97 16.62
N PRO A 91 -9.18 -3.55 16.93
CA PRO A 91 -8.78 -4.80 16.33
C PRO A 91 -9.83 -5.86 16.68
N GLN A 92 -10.29 -6.59 15.66
CA GLN A 92 -11.20 -7.71 15.86
C GLN A 92 -10.49 -8.73 16.75
N ALA A 93 -10.95 -8.85 17.99
CA ALA A 93 -10.44 -9.85 18.93
C ALA A 93 -10.57 -11.23 18.28
N ARG A 94 -9.46 -11.96 18.28
CA ARG A 94 -9.36 -13.32 17.76
C ARG A 94 -10.17 -14.29 18.60
#